data_AF-A0A7Y7SSF3-F1
#
_entry.id   AF-A0A7Y7SSF3-F1
#
_cell.length_a   1.000
_cell.length_b   1.000
_cell.length_c   1.000
_cell.angle_alpha   90.00
_cell.angle_beta   90.00
_cell.angle_gamma   90.00
#
_symmetry.space_group_name_H-M   'P 1'
#
loop_
_entity.id
_entity.type
_entity.pdbx_description
1 polymer ?
#
loop_
_entity_poly.entity_id
_entity_poly.type
_entity_poly.pdbx_seq_one_letter_code
_entity_poly.pdbx_strand_id
1 'polypeptide(L)' 'MSTKCMSVGGYPVDVATPEDIEGGDYTLPAATTTAIGGVKKMATQADSTATDVAGLVADFNALLAKARTAGLI' A
#
# COMPACT_ATOMS: atom_id res chain seq x y z
N MET A 1 31.17 10.48 1.60
CA MET A 1 32.58 10.41 1.16
C MET A 1 32.60 9.52 -0.06
N SER A 2 32.95 10.01 -1.24
CA SER A 2 32.93 9.18 -2.45
C SER A 2 34.15 8.26 -2.46
N THR A 3 33.94 6.94 -2.36
CA THR A 3 35.02 5.95 -2.49
C THR A 3 35.38 5.81 -3.97
N LYS A 4 36.63 6.08 -4.33
CA LYS A 4 37.12 5.84 -5.70
C LYS A 4 37.37 4.34 -5.88
N CYS A 5 36.59 3.69 -6.73
CA CYS A 5 36.72 2.27 -7.08
C CYS A 5 37.16 2.13 -8.55
N MET A 6 37.97 1.10 -8.87
CA MET A 6 38.37 0.73 -10.23
C MET A 6 38.34 -0.80 -10.38
N SER A 7 38.06 -1.29 -11.59
CA SER A 7 38.08 -2.72 -11.91
C SER A 7 39.52 -3.26 -11.98
N VAL A 8 39.70 -4.59 -11.92
CA VAL A 8 41.03 -5.24 -12.10
C VAL A 8 41.64 -4.91 -13.47
N GLY A 9 40.82 -4.56 -14.47
CA GLY A 9 41.26 -4.12 -15.79
C GLY A 9 41.63 -2.63 -15.91
N GLY A 10 41.55 -1.85 -14.82
CA GLY A 10 41.92 -0.42 -14.81
C GLY A 10 40.83 0.54 -15.32
N TYR A 11 39.63 0.04 -15.60
CA TYR A 11 38.48 0.88 -15.98
C TYR A 11 37.78 1.44 -14.72
N PRO A 12 37.30 2.70 -14.76
CA PRO A 12 36.44 3.24 -13.70
C PRO A 12 35.18 2.39 -13.58
N VAL A 13 34.69 2.20 -12.35
CA VAL A 13 33.43 1.50 -12.10
C VAL A 13 32.44 2.47 -11.48
N ASP A 14 31.20 2.42 -11.95
CA ASP A 14 30.09 3.17 -11.34
C ASP A 14 29.63 2.43 -10.08
N VAL A 15 29.38 3.17 -9.00
CA VAL A 15 28.89 2.59 -7.73
C VAL A 15 27.39 2.36 -7.88
N ALA A 16 26.97 1.10 -7.75
CA ALA A 16 25.56 0.74 -7.80
C ALA A 16 24.74 1.52 -6.74
N THR A 17 23.68 2.15 -7.21
CA THR A 17 22.63 2.80 -6.43
C THR A 17 21.48 1.80 -6.18
N PRO A 18 20.57 2.07 -5.23
CA PRO A 18 19.35 1.26 -5.07
C PRO A 18 18.54 1.12 -6.37
N GLU A 19 18.61 2.11 -7.26
CA GLU A 19 17.96 2.11 -8.58
C GLU A 19 18.54 1.03 -9.53
N ASP A 20 19.81 0.64 -9.32
CA ASP A 20 20.49 -0.42 -10.08
C ASP A 20 20.12 -1.84 -9.59
N ILE A 21 19.36 -1.94 -8.49
CA ILE A 21 18.87 -3.21 -7.92
C ILE A 21 17.43 -3.41 -8.39
N GLU A 22 17.14 -4.55 -9.01
CA GLU A 22 15.77 -4.92 -9.39
C GLU A 22 14.86 -4.91 -8.14
N GLY A 23 13.96 -3.93 -8.07
CA GLY A 23 13.05 -3.72 -6.93
C GLY A 23 13.56 -2.81 -5.80
N GLY A 24 14.73 -2.17 -5.94
CA GLY A 24 15.35 -1.35 -4.89
C GLY A 24 14.55 -0.11 -4.46
N ASP A 25 13.72 0.45 -5.33
CA ASP A 25 12.87 1.62 -5.07
C ASP A 25 11.37 1.32 -5.13
N TYR A 26 10.97 0.12 -4.75
CA TYR A 26 9.56 -0.26 -4.80
C TYR A 26 8.71 0.61 -3.88
N THR A 27 7.81 1.39 -4.48
CA THR A 27 6.73 2.08 -3.78
C THR A 27 5.44 1.29 -3.95
N LEU A 28 4.78 0.95 -2.84
CA LEU A 28 3.50 0.23 -2.88
C LEU A 28 2.41 1.14 -3.44
N PRO A 29 1.86 0.88 -4.65
CA PRO A 29 0.76 1.68 -5.17
C PRO A 29 -0.52 1.40 -4.38
N ALA A 30 -1.47 2.34 -4.42
CA ALA A 30 -2.82 2.08 -3.94
C ALA A 30 -3.50 1.02 -4.82
N ALA A 31 -4.34 0.18 -4.21
CA ALA A 31 -5.15 -0.78 -4.95
C ALA A 31 -6.10 -0.08 -5.95
N THR A 32 -6.29 -0.69 -7.12
CA THR A 32 -7.25 -0.24 -8.13
C THR A 32 -8.07 -1.44 -8.62
N THR A 33 -9.13 -1.20 -9.40
CA THR A 33 -9.96 -2.28 -9.97
C THR A 33 -9.25 -3.12 -11.03
N THR A 34 -8.08 -2.68 -11.51
CA THR A 34 -7.33 -3.33 -12.59
C THR A 34 -5.91 -3.75 -12.20
N ALA A 35 -5.43 -3.36 -11.01
CA ALA A 35 -4.08 -3.65 -10.55
C ALA A 35 -4.01 -3.87 -9.04
N ILE A 36 -3.16 -4.80 -8.64
CA ILE A 36 -2.86 -5.10 -7.23
C ILE A 36 -2.15 -3.89 -6.61
N GLY A 37 -2.56 -3.54 -5.40
CA GLY A 37 -1.94 -2.50 -4.59
C GLY A 37 -2.35 -2.62 -3.12
N GLY A 38 -1.83 -1.72 -2.30
CA GLY A 38 -2.11 -1.66 -0.87
C GLY A 38 -3.43 -0.95 -0.56
N VAL A 39 -4.05 -1.35 0.55
CA VAL A 39 -5.16 -0.64 1.21
C VAL A 39 -4.77 -0.29 2.63
N LYS A 40 -5.46 0.68 3.22
CA LYS A 40 -5.28 0.98 4.65
C LYS A 40 -6.13 0.02 5.48
N LYS A 41 -5.73 -0.18 6.74
CA LYS A 41 -6.57 -0.88 7.71
C LYS A 41 -7.88 -0.10 7.90
N MET A 42 -9.01 -0.79 7.78
CA MET A 42 -10.32 -0.21 8.05
C MET A 42 -10.47 0.13 9.53
N ALA A 43 -11.16 1.24 9.82
CA ALA A 43 -11.59 1.57 11.17
C ALA A 43 -12.52 0.48 11.73
N THR A 44 -12.42 0.20 13.02
CA THR A 44 -13.25 -0.82 13.69
C THR A 44 -14.74 -0.52 13.52
N GLN A 45 -15.51 -1.54 13.15
CA GLN A 45 -16.97 -1.55 13.18
C GLN A 45 -17.39 -2.41 14.38
N ALA A 46 -18.26 -1.86 15.23
CA ALA A 46 -18.84 -2.64 16.33
C ALA A 46 -19.86 -3.65 15.77
N ASP A 47 -20.13 -4.72 16.53
CA ASP A 47 -21.16 -5.69 16.17
C ASP A 47 -22.54 -5.01 16.10
N SER A 48 -23.33 -5.40 15.11
CA SER A 48 -24.70 -4.88 14.98
C SER A 48 -25.57 -5.47 16.08
N THR A 49 -26.28 -4.60 16.79
CA THR A 49 -27.30 -4.95 17.79
C THR A 49 -28.70 -4.57 17.33
N ALA A 50 -28.86 -4.29 16.03
CA ALA A 50 -30.14 -3.88 15.45
C ALA A 50 -31.19 -4.99 15.58
N THR A 51 -32.38 -4.59 16.04
CA THR A 51 -33.56 -5.48 16.17
C THR A 51 -34.56 -5.29 15.04
N ASP A 52 -34.32 -4.33 14.15
CA ASP A 52 -35.15 -4.01 13.01
C ASP A 52 -34.31 -3.74 11.75
N VAL A 53 -35.01 -3.63 10.62
CA VAL A 53 -34.38 -3.41 9.31
C VAL A 53 -33.74 -2.02 9.23
N ALA A 54 -34.34 -1.01 9.86
CA ALA A 54 -33.82 0.36 9.80
C ALA A 54 -32.46 0.47 10.50
N GLY A 55 -32.31 -0.16 11.66
CA GLY A 55 -31.03 -0.26 12.39
C GLY A 55 -29.99 -1.03 11.60
N LEU A 56 -30.36 -2.16 10.97
CA LEU A 56 -29.44 -2.92 10.13
C LEU A 56 -28.93 -2.10 8.95
N VAL A 57 -29.81 -1.34 8.29
CA VAL A 57 -29.43 -0.46 7.17
C VAL A 57 -28.48 0.64 7.65
N ALA A 58 -28.68 1.18 8.85
CA ALA A 58 -27.77 2.17 9.43
C ALA A 58 -26.38 1.58 9.70
N ASP A 59 -26.32 0.44 10.38
CA ASP A 59 -25.06 -0.24 10.71
C ASP A 59 -24.29 -0.67 9.44
N PHE A 60 -25.02 -1.16 8.44
CA PHE A 60 -24.43 -1.55 7.16
C PHE A 60 -23.86 -0.34 6.41
N ASN A 61 -24.60 0.77 6.34
CA ASN A 61 -24.10 1.98 5.69
C ASN A 61 -22.87 2.56 6.42
N ALA A 62 -22.81 2.44 7.75
CA ALA A 62 -21.63 2.81 8.52
C ALA A 62 -20.41 1.95 8.18
N LEU A 63 -20.59 0.63 8.02
CA LEU A 63 -19.54 -0.27 7.54
C LEU A 63 -19.05 0.13 6.13
N LEU A 64 -19.97 0.38 5.19
CA LEU A 64 -19.63 0.80 3.83
C LEU A 64 -18.84 2.10 3.81
N ALA A 65 -19.20 3.07 4.66
CA ALA A 65 -18.46 4.33 4.76
C ALA A 65 -17.02 4.12 5.27
N LYS A 66 -16.83 3.24 6.26
CA LYS A 66 -15.50 2.88 6.77
C LYS A 66 -14.66 2.14 5.73
N ALA A 67 -15.26 1.22 4.98
CA ALA A 67 -14.59 0.50 3.90
C ALA A 67 -14.14 1.43 2.77
N ARG A 68 -14.98 2.38 2.34
CA ARG A 68 -14.61 3.42 1.36
C ARG A 68 -13.45 4.29 1.83
N THR A 69 -13.47 4.70 3.09
CA THR A 69 -12.41 5.52 3.69
C THR A 69 -11.06 4.81 3.70
N ALA A 70 -11.08 3.48 3.88
CA ALA A 70 -9.89 2.65 3.91
C ALA A 70 -9.40 2.20 2.51
N GLY A 71 -10.18 2.50 1.46
CA GLY A 71 -9.86 2.12 0.08
C GLY A 71 -10.14 0.65 -0.24
N LEU A 72 -11.02 -0.02 0.52
CA LEU A 72 -11.41 -1.41 0.23
C LEU A 72 -12.42 -1.50 -0.93
N ILE A 73 -13.28 -0.49 -1.08
CA ILE A 73 -14.38 -0.41 -2.05
C ILE A 73 -14.57 1.03 -2.54
#